data_AF-A0A0G2J882-F1
#
_entry.id   AF-A0A0G2J882-F1
#
_cell.length_a   1.000
_cell.length_b   1.000
_cell.length_c   1.000
_cell.angle_alpha   90.00
_cell.angle_beta   90.00
_cell.angle_gamma   90.00
#
_symmetry.space_group_name_H-M   'P 1'
#
loop_
_entity.id
_entity.type
_entity.pdbx_description
1 polymer ?
#
loop_
_entity_poly.entity_id
_entity_poly.type
_entity_poly.pdbx_seq_one_letter_code
_entity_poly.pdbx_strand_id
1 'polypeptide(L)'
;MVSVVSWASATPDIDIYDIADMLSAKGWHLNALQSPPAMHMAFTVPTAAAVEKLIADLVSVVEQEKAKAAERKRLGLKVQKGKGDASALYGVAGSIPDKSIVNRLAEGFLDTLYLA
;
A
#
# COMPACT_ATOMS: atom_id res chain seq x y z
N MET A 1 -17.65 17.27 -8.74
CA MET A 1 -17.09 17.02 -7.39
C MET A 1 -16.36 15.69 -7.44
N VAL A 2 -15.12 15.62 -6.96
CA VAL A 2 -14.32 14.39 -6.95
C VAL A 2 -14.24 13.91 -5.50
N SER A 3 -14.64 12.67 -5.23
CA SER A 3 -14.57 12.05 -3.90
C SER A 3 -13.47 11.00 -3.79
N VAL A 4 -12.87 10.58 -4.92
CA VAL A 4 -11.81 9.57 -4.94
C VAL A 4 -10.49 10.24 -5.28
N VAL A 5 -9.51 10.11 -4.39
CA VAL A 5 -8.15 10.62 -4.60
C VAL A 5 -7.20 9.44 -4.62
N SER A 6 -6.37 9.35 -5.66
CA SER A 6 -5.31 8.36 -5.77
C SER A 6 -3.94 9.03 -5.81
N TRP A 7 -2.94 8.38 -5.26
CA TRP A 7 -1.56 8.87 -5.24
C TRP A 7 -0.56 7.72 -5.31
N ALA A 8 0.62 8.06 -5.84
CA ALA A 8 1.76 7.17 -5.95
C ALA A 8 2.99 7.88 -5.38
N SER A 9 4.05 7.11 -5.12
CA SER A 9 5.33 7.68 -4.69
C SER A 9 5.99 8.41 -5.86
N ALA A 10 6.32 9.70 -5.67
CA ALA A 10 7.16 10.46 -6.59
C ALA A 10 8.66 10.19 -6.38
N THR A 11 9.03 9.48 -5.31
CA THR A 11 10.42 9.13 -4.98
C THR A 11 10.66 7.66 -5.33
N PRO A 12 11.51 7.36 -6.34
CA PRO A 12 11.73 5.97 -6.79
C PRO A 12 12.23 5.02 -5.70
N ASP A 13 12.91 5.58 -4.69
CA ASP A 13 13.48 4.82 -3.56
C ASP A 13 12.49 4.57 -2.40
N ILE A 14 11.22 4.90 -2.59
CA ILE A 14 10.13 4.67 -1.64
C ILE A 14 9.02 3.89 -2.36
N ASP A 15 8.75 2.68 -1.88
CA ASP A 15 7.63 1.88 -2.36
C ASP A 15 6.32 2.39 -1.74
N ILE A 16 5.28 2.57 -2.56
CA ILE A 16 3.97 3.05 -2.09
C ILE A 16 3.29 2.01 -1.19
N TYR A 17 3.62 0.72 -1.35
CA TYR A 17 3.07 -0.33 -0.50
C TYR A 17 3.68 -0.34 0.91
N ASP A 18 4.93 0.10 1.08
CA ASP A 18 5.52 0.29 2.42
C ASP A 18 4.74 1.37 3.20
N ILE A 19 4.32 2.43 2.50
CA ILE A 19 3.44 3.47 3.05
C ILE A 19 2.06 2.87 3.41
N ALA A 20 1.52 1.98 2.56
CA ALA A 20 0.24 1.31 2.80
C ALA A 20 0.26 0.46 4.06
N ASP A 21 1.33 -0.32 4.25
CA ASP A 21 1.50 -1.19 5.41
C ASP A 21 1.66 -0.37 6.70
N MET A 22 2.42 0.72 6.67
CA MET A 22 2.58 1.61 7.82
C MET A 22 1.29 2.36 8.19
N LEU A 23 0.48 2.77 7.20
CA LEU A 23 -0.84 3.33 7.45
C LEU A 23 -1.81 2.28 8.00
N SER A 24 -1.74 1.04 7.50
CA SER A 24 -2.53 -0.09 8.00
C SER A 24 -2.21 -0.39 9.47
N ALA A 25 -0.93 -0.35 9.85
CA ALA A 25 -0.51 -0.48 11.25
C ALA A 25 -1.03 0.64 12.17
N LYS A 26 -1.41 1.79 11.59
CA LYS A 26 -2.07 2.91 12.29
C LYS A 26 -3.60 2.82 12.28
N GLY A 27 -4.16 1.75 11.70
CA GLY A 27 -5.61 1.50 11.61
C GLY A 27 -6.28 2.11 10.37
N TRP A 28 -5.51 2.57 9.38
CA TRP A 28 -6.06 3.06 8.12
C TRP A 28 -6.16 1.93 7.09
N HIS A 29 -7.37 1.70 6.56
CA HIS A 29 -7.59 0.74 5.48
C HIS A 29 -7.84 1.47 4.17
N LEU A 30 -6.75 1.76 3.44
CA LEU A 30 -6.81 2.38 2.12
C LEU A 30 -6.74 1.30 1.04
N ASN A 31 -7.27 1.61 -0.13
CA ASN A 31 -7.25 0.68 -1.26
C ASN A 31 -5.90 0.76 -1.98
N ALA A 32 -5.12 -0.30 -1.93
CA ALA A 32 -3.96 -0.46 -2.80
C ALA A 32 -4.39 -0.64 -4.26
N LEU A 33 -3.65 -0.02 -5.17
CA LEU A 33 -3.87 -0.07 -6.61
C LEU A 33 -2.64 -0.68 -7.29
N GLN A 34 -2.87 -1.29 -8.45
CA GLN A 34 -1.86 -1.89 -9.30
C GLN A 34 -1.96 -1.35 -10.72
N SER A 35 -0.84 -1.33 -11.46
CA SER A 35 -0.75 -0.89 -12.86
C SER A 35 -1.24 0.55 -13.13
N PRO A 36 -0.60 1.59 -12.55
CA PRO A 36 0.67 1.56 -11.79
C PRO A 36 0.48 1.32 -10.29
N PRO A 37 1.55 0.96 -9.54
CA PRO A 37 1.51 0.91 -8.09
C PRO A 37 1.07 2.24 -7.49
N ALA A 38 -0.01 2.23 -6.73
CA ALA A 38 -0.58 3.41 -6.10
C ALA A 38 -1.45 3.00 -4.91
N MET A 39 -2.07 3.98 -4.26
CA MET A 39 -3.19 3.77 -3.35
C MET A 39 -4.24 4.85 -3.55
N HIS A 40 -5.46 4.59 -3.14
CA HIS A 40 -6.52 5.58 -3.17
C HIS A 40 -7.39 5.56 -1.92
N MET A 41 -8.06 6.69 -1.70
CA MET A 41 -9.12 6.85 -0.71
C MET A 41 -10.36 7.41 -1.39
N ALA A 42 -11.48 6.70 -1.20
CA ALA A 42 -12.81 7.19 -1.54
C ALA A 42 -13.40 7.89 -0.31
N PHE A 43 -13.39 9.22 -0.32
CA PHE A 43 -13.93 10.02 0.76
C PHE A 43 -15.46 10.00 0.75
N THR A 44 -16.00 9.39 1.80
CA THR A 44 -17.38 9.48 2.27
C THR A 44 -17.49 10.50 3.42
N VAL A 45 -18.73 10.82 3.85
CA VAL A 45 -18.97 11.77 4.96
C VAL A 45 -18.14 11.44 6.22
N PRO A 46 -18.11 10.18 6.73
CA PRO A 46 -17.28 9.84 7.89
C PRO A 46 -15.78 10.01 7.66
N THR A 47 -15.26 9.53 6.52
CA THR A 47 -13.83 9.59 6.24
C THR A 47 -13.33 11.02 5.95
N ALA A 48 -14.19 11.88 5.43
CA ALA A 48 -13.88 13.29 5.22
C ALA A 48 -13.70 14.03 6.56
N ALA A 49 -14.45 13.66 7.60
CA ALA A 49 -14.26 14.21 8.94
C ALA A 49 -12.91 13.84 9.58
N ALA A 50 -12.26 12.78 9.10
CA ALA A 50 -10.96 12.31 9.58
C ALA A 50 -9.78 12.77 8.71
N VAL A 51 -10.00 13.64 7.70
CA VAL A 51 -8.99 13.99 6.70
C VAL A 51 -7.74 14.62 7.30
N GLU A 52 -7.87 15.47 8.31
CA GLU A 52 -6.73 16.11 8.97
C GLU A 52 -5.83 15.09 9.67
N LYS A 53 -6.44 14.09 10.32
CA LYS A 53 -5.71 12.99 10.94
C LYS A 53 -5.01 12.13 9.88
N LEU A 54 -5.70 11.83 8.78
CA LEU A 54 -5.12 11.09 7.67
C LEU A 54 -3.88 11.80 7.11
N ILE A 55 -3.98 13.11 6.89
CA ILE A 55 -2.86 13.93 6.39
C ILE A 55 -1.69 13.88 7.39
N ALA A 56 -1.94 14.09 8.68
CA ALA A 56 -0.90 14.06 9.70
C ALA A 56 -0.20 12.69 9.78
N ASP A 57 -0.97 11.60 9.76
CA ASP A 57 -0.42 10.24 9.76
C ASP A 57 0.34 9.94 8.48
N LEU A 58 -0.17 10.34 7.31
CA LEU A 58 0.50 10.15 6.02
C LEU A 58 1.83 10.89 5.96
N VAL A 59 1.88 12.15 6.42
CA VAL A 59 3.13 12.92 6.50
C VAL A 59 4.13 12.22 7.42
N SER A 60 3.69 11.78 8.60
CA SER A 60 4.55 11.05 9.54
C SER A 60 5.12 9.76 8.94
N VAL A 61 4.30 8.99 8.23
CA VAL A 61 4.72 7.74 7.55
C VAL A 61 5.72 8.04 6.43
N VAL A 62 5.44 9.05 5.60
CA VAL A 62 6.33 9.43 4.49
C VAL A 62 7.69 9.90 4.99
N GLU A 63 7.75 10.69 6.06
CA GLU A 63 9.03 11.11 6.65
C GLU A 63 9.83 9.93 7.22
N GLN A 64 9.16 8.96 7.84
CA GLN A 64 9.82 7.73 8.29
C GLN A 64 10.38 6.90 7.11
N GLU A 65 9.62 6.77 6.03
CA GLU A 65 10.11 6.06 4.84
C GLU A 65 11.26 6.79 4.14
N LYS A 66 11.24 8.14 4.12
CA LYS A 66 12.38 8.93 3.64
C LYS A 66 13.62 8.70 4.50
N ALA A 67 13.49 8.66 5.83
CA ALA A 67 14.61 8.38 6.72
C ALA A 67 15.19 6.97 6.47
N LYS A 68 14.33 5.95 6.31
CA LYS A 68 14.77 4.60 5.94
C LYS A 68 15.42 4.56 4.56
N ALA A 69 14.91 5.31 3.58
CA ALA A 69 15.52 5.41 2.25
C ALA A 69 16.91 6.04 2.30
N ALA A 70 17.09 7.11 3.07
CA ALA A 70 18.39 7.75 3.28
C ALA A 70 19.40 6.81 3.98
N GLU A 71 18.94 6.07 5.00
CA GLU A 71 19.71 5.02 5.68
C GLU A 71 20.19 3.95 4.70
N ARG A 72 19.28 3.40 3.88
CA ARG A 72 19.59 2.40 2.85
C ARG A 72 20.62 2.91 1.86
N LYS A 73 20.44 4.15 1.37
CA LYS A 73 21.37 4.80 0.44
C LYS A 73 22.76 4.97 1.05
N ARG A 74 22.85 5.36 2.33
CA ARG A 74 24.12 5.47 3.07
C ARG A 74 24.85 4.13 3.17
N LEU A 75 24.10 3.04 3.34
CA LEU A 75 24.62 1.67 3.43
C LEU A 75 24.87 1.00 2.06
N GLY A 76 24.60 1.68 0.94
CA GLY A 76 24.70 1.10 -0.40
C GLY A 76 23.66 0.00 -0.69
N LEU A 77 22.59 -0.08 0.10
CA LEU A 77 21.53 -1.07 -0.05
C LEU A 77 20.48 -0.57 -1.05
N LYS A 78 20.04 -1.45 -1.96
CA LYS A 78 18.92 -1.18 -2.85
C LYS A 78 17.59 -1.33 -2.11
N VAL A 79 16.57 -0.62 -2.58
CA VAL A 79 15.18 -0.79 -2.11
C VAL A 79 14.72 -2.21 -2.45
N GLN A 80 14.29 -2.94 -1.43
CA GLN A 80 13.68 -4.25 -1.60
C GLN A 80 12.17 -4.06 -1.67
N LYS A 81 11.62 -4.17 -2.88
CA LYS A 81 10.17 -4.17 -3.11
C LYS A 81 9.58 -5.55 -2.78
N GLY A 82 8.31 -5.61 -2.39
CA GLY A 82 7.63 -6.87 -2.07
C GLY A 82 7.75 -7.31 -0.61
N LYS A 83 8.03 -6.40 0.33
CA LYS A 83 8.03 -6.69 1.78
C LYS A 83 6.82 -6.04 2.44
N GLY A 84 6.10 -6.80 3.27
CA GLY A 84 4.86 -6.37 3.94
C GLY A 84 3.60 -6.87 3.24
N ASP A 85 2.45 -6.79 3.93
CA ASP A 85 1.22 -7.49 3.52
C ASP A 85 0.65 -6.90 2.22
N ALA A 86 0.54 -5.58 2.14
CA ALA A 86 0.08 -4.90 0.92
C ALA A 86 1.10 -5.10 -0.22
N SER A 87 2.39 -5.06 0.07
CA SER A 87 3.43 -5.28 -0.93
C SER A 87 3.43 -6.73 -1.45
N ALA A 88 3.15 -7.71 -0.59
CA ALA A 88 3.03 -9.11 -0.99
C ALA A 88 1.77 -9.36 -1.83
N LEU A 89 0.62 -8.83 -1.41
CA LEU A 89 -0.64 -9.04 -2.13
C LEU A 89 -0.75 -8.23 -3.42
N TYR A 90 -0.29 -6.97 -3.44
CA TYR A 90 -0.47 -6.08 -4.58
C TYR A 90 0.82 -5.84 -5.39
N GLY A 91 1.99 -5.95 -4.75
CA GLY A 91 3.28 -5.88 -5.43
C GLY A 91 3.68 -7.23 -6.03
N VAL A 92 3.72 -8.29 -5.22
CA VAL A 92 4.13 -9.62 -5.68
C VAL A 92 3.04 -10.27 -6.51
N ALA A 93 1.78 -10.32 -6.05
CA ALA A 93 0.72 -10.97 -6.86
C ALA A 93 0.47 -10.24 -8.19
N GLY A 94 0.59 -8.91 -8.23
CA GLY A 94 0.54 -8.13 -9.47
C GLY A 94 1.69 -8.44 -10.45
N SER A 95 2.80 -9.01 -9.97
CA SER A 95 3.96 -9.39 -10.78
C SER A 95 3.97 -10.86 -11.23
N ILE A 96 3.02 -11.69 -10.77
CA ILE A 96 2.92 -13.10 -11.15
C ILE A 96 2.49 -13.18 -12.63
N PRO A 97 3.33 -13.75 -13.52
CA PRO A 97 3.00 -13.83 -14.95
C PRO A 97 1.84 -14.79 -15.24
N ASP A 98 1.75 -15.86 -14.45
CA ASP A 98 0.72 -16.88 -14.59
C ASP A 98 -0.52 -16.53 -13.76
N LYS A 99 -1.54 -16.02 -14.46
CA LYS A 99 -2.83 -15.65 -13.87
C LYS A 99 -3.59 -16.83 -13.26
N SER A 100 -3.26 -18.08 -13.61
CA SER A 100 -3.90 -19.26 -13.00
C SER A 100 -3.58 -19.37 -11.51
N ILE A 101 -2.38 -18.93 -11.08
CA ILE A 101 -1.99 -18.88 -9.67
C ILE A 101 -2.81 -17.85 -8.91
N VAL A 102 -3.06 -16.69 -9.52
CA VAL A 102 -3.90 -15.64 -8.92
C VAL A 102 -5.33 -16.13 -8.72
N ASN A 103 -5.89 -16.85 -9.70
CA ASN A 103 -7.23 -17.45 -9.57
C ASN A 103 -7.31 -18.44 -8.41
N ARG A 104 -6.33 -19.35 -8.30
CA ARG A 104 -6.30 -20.33 -7.20
C ARG A 104 -6.16 -19.67 -5.83
N LEU A 105 -5.40 -18.58 -5.73
CA LEU A 105 -5.30 -17.80 -4.49
C LEU A 105 -6.63 -17.16 -4.12
N ALA A 106 -7.33 -16.59 -5.11
CA ALA A 106 -8.65 -15.99 -4.91
C ALA A 106 -9.71 -17.03 -4.51
N GLU A 107 -9.72 -18.20 -5.17
CA GLU A 107 -10.57 -19.34 -4.79
C GLU A 107 -10.30 -19.76 -3.34
N GLY A 108 -9.04 -20.00 -2.98
CA GLY A 108 -8.68 -20.36 -1.60
C GLY A 108 -9.08 -19.30 -0.58
N PHE A 109 -8.94 -18.00 -0.91
CA PHE A 109 -9.43 -16.91 -0.08
C PHE A 109 -10.95 -17.00 0.12
N LEU A 110 -11.72 -17.18 -0.96
CA LEU A 110 -13.18 -17.34 -0.86
C LEU A 110 -13.55 -18.55 -0.03
N ASP A 111 -12.93 -19.71 -0.25
CA ASP A 111 -13.17 -20.92 0.53
C ASP A 111 -12.95 -20.67 2.04
N THR A 112 -11.88 -19.95 2.41
CA THR A 112 -11.60 -19.62 3.82
C THR A 112 -12.66 -18.73 4.46
N LEU A 113 -13.36 -17.88 3.69
CA LEU A 113 -14.46 -17.07 4.22
C LEU A 113 -15.69 -17.89 4.61
N TYR A 114 -15.86 -19.09 4.04
CA TYR A 114 -16.98 -20.00 4.34
C TYR A 114 -16.59 -21.16 5.27
N LEU A 115 -15.32 -21.28 5.64
CA LEU A 115 -14.83 -22.23 6.65
C LEU A 115 -14.88 -21.66 8.08
N ALA A 116 -15.03 -20.34 8.22
CA ALA A 116 -15.08 -19.63 9.49
C ALA A 116 -16.48 -19.59 10.11
#